data_AF-B0U0V6-F1
#
_entry.id   AF-B0U0V6-F1
#
_cell.length_a   1.000
_cell.length_b   1.000
_cell.length_c   1.000
_cell.angle_alpha   90.00
_cell.angle_beta   90.00
_cell.angle_gamma   90.00
#
_symmetry.space_group_name_H-M   'P 1'
#
loop_
_entity.id
_entity.type
_entity.pdbx_description
1 polymer ?
#
loop_
_entity_poly.entity_id
_entity_poly.type
_entity_poly.pdbx_seq_one_letter_code
_entity_poly.pdbx_strand_id
1 'polypeptide(L)' 'MNMLKEANLIYRMGINKKRKIYLLEQNAIDCSSEMDAQDQNMRPEICNNQSEGLRKTKDYLRKLKTLL' A
#
# COMPACT_ATOMS: atom_id res chain seq x y z
N MET A 1 -9.03 -5.00 5.76
CA MET A 1 -9.00 -3.59 5.31
C MET A 1 -8.91 -3.55 3.78
N ASN A 2 -9.39 -2.51 3.07
CA ASN A 2 -9.21 -2.44 1.60
C ASN A 2 -7.97 -1.59 1.27
N MET A 3 -6.81 -2.24 1.25
CA MET A 3 -5.50 -1.61 1.06
C MET A 3 -5.35 -0.89 -0.30
N LEU A 4 -6.07 -1.35 -1.31
CA LEU A 4 -6.12 -0.70 -2.62
C LEU A 4 -6.82 0.66 -2.55
N LYS A 5 -7.95 0.76 -1.83
CA LYS A 5 -8.64 2.03 -1.62
C LYS A 5 -7.76 3.01 -0.85
N GLU A 6 -7.06 2.55 0.18
CA GLU A 6 -6.15 3.36 0.99
C GLU A 6 -5.00 3.94 0.16
N ALA A 7 -4.33 3.10 -0.64
CA ALA A 7 -3.26 3.53 -1.54
C ALA A 7 -3.73 4.62 -2.52
N ASN A 8 -4.94 4.47 -3.06
CA ASN A 8 -5.53 5.45 -3.98
C ASN A 8 -5.88 6.76 -3.28
N LEU A 9 -6.40 6.70 -2.05
CA LEU A 9 -6.73 7.87 -1.25
C LEU A 9 -5.46 8.67 -0.96
N ILE A 10 -4.43 8.03 -0.40
CA ILE A 10 -3.14 8.66 -0.08
C ILE A 10 -2.55 9.34 -1.31
N TYR A 11 -2.56 8.68 -2.47
CA TYR A 11 -1.99 9.25 -3.70
C TYR A 11 -2.73 10.50 -4.18
N ARG A 12 -4.05 10.56 -4.00
CA ARG A 12 -4.91 11.69 -4.40
C ARG A 12 -4.93 12.84 -3.40
N MET A 13 -4.47 12.63 -2.16
CA MET A 13 -4.44 13.69 -1.15
C MET A 13 -3.65 14.92 -1.63
N GLY A 14 -4.20 16.11 -1.37
CA GLY A 14 -3.54 17.41 -1.62
C GLY A 14 -2.45 17.75 -0.61
N ILE A 15 -1.64 16.78 -0.20
CA ILE A 15 -0.56 16.94 0.78
C ILE A 15 0.81 16.99 0.09
N ASN A 16 1.81 17.50 0.81
CA ASN A 16 3.16 17.59 0.28
C ASN A 16 3.74 16.19 -0.08
N LYS A 17 4.62 16.17 -1.08
CA LYS A 17 5.21 14.95 -1.64
C LYS A 17 5.90 14.07 -0.59
N LYS A 18 6.65 14.66 0.35
CA LYS A 18 7.36 13.91 1.41
C LYS A 18 6.38 13.18 2.33
N ARG A 19 5.31 13.85 2.77
CA ARG A 19 4.26 13.27 3.61
C ARG A 19 3.49 12.18 2.86
N LYS A 20 3.24 12.38 1.58
CA LYS A 20 2.60 11.37 0.71
C LYS A 20 3.45 10.10 0.59
N ILE A 21 4.77 10.25 0.39
CA ILE A 21 5.70 9.11 0.36
C ILE A 21 5.67 8.37 1.70
N TYR A 22 5.76 9.09 2.82
CA TYR A 22 5.72 8.49 4.15
C TYR A 22 4.45 7.65 4.39
N LEU A 23 3.27 8.17 4.02
CA LEU A 23 2.01 7.44 4.18
C LEU A 23 1.94 6.22 3.27
N LEU A 24 2.44 6.30 2.04
CA LEU A 24 2.51 5.14 1.15
C LEU A 24 3.50 4.08 1.67
N GLU A 25 4.62 4.48 2.29
CA GLU A 25 5.55 3.52 2.91
C GLU A 25 4.90 2.80 4.09
N GLN A 26 4.13 3.49 4.93
CA GLN A 26 3.34 2.86 6.00
C GLN A 26 2.28 1.90 5.44
N ASN A 27 1.52 2.32 4.43
CA ASN A 27 0.53 1.45 3.79
C ASN A 27 1.15 0.18 3.20
N ALA A 28 2.40 0.25 2.71
CA ALA A 28 3.12 -0.93 2.22
C ALA A 28 3.50 -1.89 3.35
N ILE A 29 3.93 -1.37 4.51
CA ILE A 29 4.24 -2.17 5.70
C ILE A 29 2.97 -2.87 6.19
N ASP A 30 1.86 -2.14 6.31
CA ASP A 30 0.58 -2.69 6.76
C ASP A 30 0.08 -3.81 5.83
N CYS A 31 0.22 -3.64 4.51
CA CYS A 31 -0.09 -4.70 3.55
C CYS A 31 0.74 -5.95 3.79
N SER A 32 2.05 -5.80 4.00
CA SER A 32 2.96 -6.92 4.24
C SER A 32 2.65 -7.64 5.54
N SER A 33 2.47 -6.91 6.65
CA SER A 33 2.14 -7.51 7.93
C SER A 33 0.79 -8.22 7.92
N GLU A 34 -0.21 -7.70 7.21
CA GLU A 34 -1.53 -8.35 7.11
C GLU A 34 -1.49 -9.59 6.20
N MET A 35 -0.62 -9.63 5.17
CA MET A 35 -0.37 -10.86 4.38
C MET A 35 0.34 -11.92 5.23
N ASP A 36 1.37 -11.54 5.99
CA ASP A 36 2.12 -12.47 6.85
C ASP A 36 1.20 -13.09 7.92
N ALA A 37 0.33 -12.28 8.53
CA ALA A 37 -0.67 -12.74 9.48
C ALA A 37 -1.71 -13.69 8.84
N GLN A 38 -2.04 -13.51 7.55
CA GLN A 38 -3.00 -14.36 6.85
C GLN A 38 -2.39 -15.68 6.38
N ASP A 39 -1.12 -15.67 5.99
CA ASP A 39 -0.38 -16.88 5.65
C ASP A 39 -0.32 -17.84 6.85
N GLN A 40 -0.09 -17.29 8.05
CA GLN A 40 -0.17 -18.04 9.31
C GLN A 40 -1.57 -18.59 9.61
N ASN A 41 -2.63 -17.95 9.10
CA ASN A 41 -4.03 -18.33 9.34
C ASN A 41 -4.65 -19.16 8.18
N MET A 42 -3.87 -19.51 7.14
CA MET A 42 -4.31 -20.27 5.95
C MET A 42 -5.58 -19.70 5.28
N ARG A 43 -5.68 -18.36 5.13
CA ARG A 43 -6.82 -17.69 4.46
C ARG A 43 -6.41 -17.05 3.12
N PRO A 44 -6.31 -17.83 2.02
CA PRO A 44 -5.75 -17.35 0.74
C PRO A 44 -6.60 -16.30 0.02
N GLU A 45 -7.92 -16.27 0.29
CA GLU A 45 -8.87 -15.42 -0.42
C GLU A 45 -8.70 -13.93 -0.08
N ILE A 46 -8.21 -13.64 1.12
CA ILE A 46 -8.00 -12.27 1.59
C ILE A 46 -6.73 -11.71 0.93
N CYS A 47 -5.70 -12.55 0.76
CA CYS A 47 -4.36 -12.22 0.26
C CYS A 47 -4.35 -11.45 -1.07
N ASN A 48 -5.35 -11.66 -1.93
CA ASN A 48 -5.48 -10.92 -3.20
C ASN A 48 -5.65 -9.40 -2.98
N ASN A 49 -6.45 -8.98 -2.00
CA ASN A 49 -6.69 -7.56 -1.75
C ASN A 49 -5.45 -6.85 -1.19
N GLN A 50 -4.69 -7.50 -0.29
CA GLN A 50 -3.43 -6.94 0.21
C GLN A 50 -2.37 -6.93 -0.90
N SER A 51 -2.27 -7.97 -1.71
CA SER A 51 -1.32 -8.07 -2.83
C SER A 51 -1.53 -6.94 -3.84
N GLU A 52 -2.77 -6.67 -4.23
CA GLU A 52 -3.10 -5.56 -5.12
C GLU A 52 -2.84 -4.19 -4.48
N GLY A 53 -3.17 -4.02 -3.20
CA GLY A 53 -2.88 -2.82 -2.43
C GLY A 53 -1.37 -2.52 -2.36
N LEU A 54 -0.56 -3.55 -2.07
CA LEU A 54 0.89 -3.44 -2.01
C LEU A 54 1.48 -3.09 -3.38
N ARG A 55 1.05 -3.77 -4.43
CA ARG A 55 1.50 -3.49 -5.81
C ARG A 55 1.23 -2.03 -6.18
N LYS A 56 0.01 -1.56 -5.92
CA LYS A 56 -0.40 -0.18 -6.24
C LYS A 56 0.38 0.85 -5.42
N THR A 57 0.62 0.56 -4.15
CA THR A 57 1.42 1.41 -3.26
C THR A 57 2.85 1.56 -3.76
N LYS A 58 3.50 0.45 -4.14
CA LYS A 58 4.84 0.46 -4.74
C LYS A 58 4.90 1.23 -6.05
N ASP A 59 3.88 1.10 -6.90
CA ASP A 59 3.77 1.89 -8.14
C ASP A 59 3.71 3.40 -7.86
N TYR A 60 2.91 3.83 -6.88
CA TYR A 60 2.84 5.24 -6.49
C TYR A 60 4.15 5.75 -5.89
N LEU A 61 4.81 4.96 -5.05
CA LEU A 61 6.13 5.29 -4.52
C LEU A 61 7.15 5.47 -5.65
N ARG A 62 7.18 4.56 -6.63
CA ARG A 62 8.06 4.69 -7.81
C ARG A 62 7.77 5.98 -8.56
N LYS A 63 6.51 6.27 -8.88
CA LYS A 63 6.13 7.51 -9.58
C LYS A 63 6.60 8.76 -8.84
N LEU A 64 6.40 8.80 -7.51
CA LEU A 64 6.82 9.94 -6.70
C LEU A 64 8.35 10.05 -6.62
N LYS A 65 9.06 8.94 -6.48
CA LYS A 65 10.53 8.93 -6.33
C LYS A 65 11.27 9.16 -7.65
N THR A 66 10.73 8.73 -8.79
CA THR A 66 11.33 8.92 -10.14
C THR A 66 11.06 10.30 -10.73
N LEU A 67 10.03 11.02 -10.27
CA LEU A 67 9.83 12.45 -10.60
C LEU A 67 10.78 13.36 -9.80
N LEU A 68 12.06 13.00 -9.70
CA LEU A 68 13.17 13.77 -9.15
C LEU A 68 14.23 13.90 -10.24
#